data_AF-R6QC37-F1
#
_entry.id   AF-R6QC37-F1
#
_cell.length_a   1.000
_cell.length_b   1.000
_cell.length_c   1.000
_cell.angle_alpha   90.00
_cell.angle_beta   90.00
_cell.angle_gamma   90.00
#
_symmetry.space_group_name_H-M   'P 1'
#
loop_
_entity.id
_entity.type
_entity.pdbx_description
1 polymer ?
#
loop_
_entity_poly.entity_id
_entity_poly.type
_entity_poly.pdbx_seq_one_letter_code
_entity_poly.pdbx_strand_id
1 'polypeptide(L)'
;MNEKGLMEQSNAAIKAALELYAADHGKLNDGDSFTTKLNNCVLTISLKDGSLDVQFDPDADVAVDTPYTLDMKLDIYEEEDNG
;
A
#
# COMPACT_ATOMS: atom_id res chain seq x y z
N MET A 1 -20.19 0.04 -4.51
CA MET A 1 -19.47 0.13 -3.22
C MET A 1 -19.82 1.49 -2.61
N ASN A 2 -20.15 1.59 -1.32
CA ASN A 2 -20.41 2.88 -0.66
C ASN A 2 -19.11 3.42 -0.03
N GLU A 3 -19.07 4.72 0.27
CA GLU A 3 -17.88 5.39 0.81
C GLU A 3 -17.40 4.74 2.13
N LYS A 4 -18.33 4.27 2.96
CA LYS A 4 -18.01 3.55 4.20
C LYS A 4 -17.28 2.23 3.95
N GLY A 5 -17.76 1.42 3.01
CA GLY A 5 -17.13 0.15 2.65
C GLY A 5 -15.78 0.32 1.96
N LEU A 6 -15.58 1.42 1.23
CA LEU A 6 -14.26 1.79 0.68
C LEU A 6 -13.28 2.10 1.81
N MET A 7 -13.65 2.97 2.76
CA MET A 7 -12.81 3.32 3.92
C MET A 7 -12.42 2.09 4.75
N GLU A 8 -13.36 1.17 5.02
CA GLU A 8 -13.08 -0.04 5.80
C GLU A 8 -12.07 -0.95 5.10
N GLN A 9 -12.19 -1.11 3.79
CA GLN A 9 -11.25 -1.93 3.03
C GLN A 9 -9.88 -1.26 2.90
N SER A 10 -9.81 0.07 2.72
CA SER A 10 -8.54 0.80 2.68
C SER A 10 -7.80 0.67 4.01
N ASN A 11 -8.50 0.78 5.13
CA ASN A 11 -7.91 0.57 6.46
C ASN A 11 -7.38 -0.86 6.64
N ALA A 12 -8.09 -1.87 6.11
CA ALA A 12 -7.63 -3.25 6.16
C ALA A 12 -6.34 -3.45 5.36
N ALA A 13 -6.24 -2.87 4.17
CA ALA A 13 -5.03 -2.91 3.35
C ALA A 13 -3.85 -2.21 4.02
N ILE A 14 -4.04 -0.99 4.54
CA ILE A 14 -2.98 -0.24 5.24
C ILE A 14 -2.48 -1.04 6.45
N LYS A 15 -3.41 -1.63 7.23
CA LYS A 15 -3.04 -2.44 8.39
C LYS A 15 -2.22 -3.66 7.99
N ALA A 16 -2.65 -4.41 6.98
CA ALA A 16 -1.94 -5.60 6.53
C ALA A 16 -0.56 -5.24 5.96
N ALA A 17 -0.42 -4.11 5.25
CA ALA A 17 0.87 -3.61 4.76
C ALA A 17 1.84 -3.33 5.92
N LEU A 18 1.36 -2.66 6.97
CA LEU A 18 2.15 -2.37 8.17
C LEU A 18 2.53 -3.64 8.94
N GLU A 19 1.62 -4.63 9.05
CA GLU A 19 1.91 -5.91 9.69
C GLU A 19 2.99 -6.69 8.93
N LEU A 20 2.96 -6.65 7.59
CA LEU A 20 3.95 -7.29 6.74
C LEU A 20 5.31 -6.60 6.83
N TYR A 21 5.35 -5.26 6.75
CA TYR A 21 6.57 -4.49 7.00
C TYR A 21 7.15 -4.81 8.38
N ALA A 22 6.29 -4.92 9.40
CA ALA A 22 6.72 -5.22 10.76
C ALA A 22 7.23 -6.64 10.97
N ALA A 23 6.78 -7.59 10.18
CA ALA A 23 7.31 -8.95 10.20
C ALA A 23 8.73 -9.03 9.62
N ASP A 24 9.02 -8.26 8.56
CA ASP A 24 10.31 -8.32 7.85
C ASP A 24 11.36 -7.36 8.43
N HIS A 25 10.96 -6.11 8.67
CA HIS A 25 11.87 -5.02 9.06
C HIS A 25 11.68 -4.56 10.51
N GLY A 26 10.61 -4.97 11.18
CA GLY A 26 10.24 -4.49 12.51
C GLY A 26 9.49 -3.16 12.48
N LYS A 27 9.71 -2.27 13.45
CA LYS A 27 8.90 -1.05 13.55
C LYS A 27 9.24 -0.04 12.43
N LEU A 28 8.22 0.63 11.92
CA LEU A 28 8.38 1.83 11.09
C LEU A 28 8.88 2.99 11.97
N ASN A 29 10.00 3.61 11.62
CA ASN A 29 10.61 4.74 12.32
C ASN A 29 10.28 6.07 11.63
N ASP A 30 10.48 7.16 12.37
CA ASP A 30 10.31 8.48 11.78
C ASP A 30 11.35 8.74 10.69
N GLY A 31 10.89 9.14 9.51
CA GLY A 31 11.68 9.24 8.30
C GLY A 31 11.62 8.00 7.40
N ASP A 32 11.07 6.87 7.87
CA ASP A 32 10.95 5.66 7.06
C ASP A 32 9.78 5.81 6.07
N SER A 33 9.98 5.22 4.88
CA SER A 33 8.94 5.06 3.87
C SER A 33 9.09 3.70 3.20
N PHE A 34 7.97 3.06 2.91
CA PHE A 34 7.95 1.87 2.09
C PHE A 34 6.78 1.88 1.14
N THR A 35 6.92 1.10 0.09
CA THR A 35 5.91 0.97 -0.97
C THR A 35 5.54 -0.49 -1.09
N THR A 36 4.26 -0.75 -1.26
CA THR A 36 3.73 -2.08 -1.55
C THR A 36 2.75 -1.98 -2.69
N LYS A 37 2.77 -2.96 -3.60
CA LYS A 37 1.84 -2.99 -4.70
C LYS A 37 0.58 -3.72 -4.27
N LEU A 38 -0.53 -3.21 -4.74
CA LEU A 38 -1.83 -3.84 -4.76
C LEU A 38 -2.10 -4.21 -6.22
N ASN A 39 -3.09 -5.05 -6.49
CA ASN A 39 -3.31 -5.58 -7.85
C ASN A 39 -3.42 -4.51 -8.95
N ASN A 40 -3.93 -3.32 -8.65
CA ASN A 40 -4.06 -2.22 -9.61
C ASN A 40 -3.65 -0.85 -9.08
N CYS A 41 -2.94 -0.82 -7.96
CA CYS A 41 -2.58 0.41 -7.27
C CYS A 41 -1.33 0.18 -6.46
N VAL A 42 -0.49 1.19 -6.35
CA VAL A 42 0.67 1.19 -5.48
C VAL A 42 0.29 1.96 -4.21
N LEU A 43 0.50 1.32 -3.06
CA LEU A 43 0.30 1.90 -1.74
C LEU A 43 1.66 2.32 -1.19
N THR A 44 1.85 3.62 -0.98
CA THR A 44 3.03 4.17 -0.32
C THR A 44 2.66 4.59 1.10
N ILE A 45 3.43 4.14 2.08
CA ILE A 45 3.26 4.50 3.49
C ILE A 45 4.56 5.14 3.96
N SER A 46 4.46 6.32 4.56
CA SER A 46 5.61 7.00 5.17
C SER A 46 5.26 7.53 6.55
N LEU A 47 6.25 7.56 7.44
CA LEU A 47 6.11 8.15 8.77
C LEU A 47 7.01 9.38 8.83
N LYS A 48 6.43 10.56 9.02
CA LYS A 48 7.17 11.82 9.08
C LYS A 48 6.69 12.70 10.22
N ASP A 49 7.62 13.13 11.07
CA ASP A 49 7.36 13.91 12.27
C ASP A 49 6.24 13.31 13.16
N GLY A 50 6.17 11.97 13.21
CA GLY A 50 5.15 11.21 13.93
C GLY A 50 3.77 11.12 13.26
N SER A 51 3.60 11.67 12.04
CA SER A 51 2.39 11.51 11.23
C SER A 51 2.58 10.43 10.16
N LEU A 52 1.61 9.51 10.08
CA LEU A 52 1.54 8.53 9.01
C LEU A 52 0.90 9.19 7.77
N ASP A 53 1.64 9.22 6.68
CA ASP A 53 1.17 9.63 5.37
C ASP A 53 0.96 8.37 4.50
N VAL A 54 -0.18 8.33 3.81
CA VAL A 54 -0.61 7.17 3.03
C VAL A 54 -1.10 7.65 1.67
N GLN A 55 -0.47 7.17 0.61
CA GLN A 55 -0.78 7.52 -0.77
C GLN A 55 -1.15 6.27 -1.57
N PHE A 56 -2.23 6.38 -2.36
CA PHE A 56 -2.66 5.37 -3.32
C PHE A 56 -2.43 5.89 -4.73
N ASP A 57 -1.46 5.32 -5.43
CA ASP A 57 -1.11 5.65 -6.81
C ASP A 57 -1.66 4.58 -7.75
N PRO A 58 -2.68 4.86 -8.58
CA PRO A 58 -3.20 3.87 -9.51
C PRO A 58 -2.11 3.41 -10.48
N ASP A 59 -2.01 2.10 -10.70
CA ASP A 59 -1.02 1.55 -11.61
C ASP A 59 -1.46 1.84 -13.06
N ALA A 60 -0.70 2.71 -13.73
CA ALA A 60 -1.01 3.18 -15.07
C ALA A 60 -0.85 2.10 -16.15
N ASP A 61 -0.08 1.04 -15.89
CA ASP A 61 0.10 -0.08 -16.83
C ASP A 61 -1.09 -1.06 -16.80
N VAL A 62 -1.94 -0.99 -15.76
CA VAL A 62 -3.02 -1.96 -15.54
C VAL A 62 -4.32 -1.61 -16.28
N ALA A 63 -4.44 -0.48 -17.00
CA ALA A 63 -5.73 -0.13 -17.61
C ALA A 63 -5.69 0.63 -18.95
N VAL A 64 -6.16 -0.05 -20.01
CA VAL A 64 -6.82 0.61 -21.15
C VAL A 64 -8.33 0.31 -21.22
N ASP A 65 -8.87 -0.75 -20.60
CA ASP A 65 -10.28 -1.14 -20.82
C ASP A 65 -11.07 -1.60 -19.57
N THR A 66 -10.46 -1.61 -18.38
CA THR A 66 -11.15 -1.96 -17.13
C THR A 66 -11.54 -0.71 -16.34
N PRO A 67 -12.79 -0.58 -15.87
CA PRO A 67 -13.16 0.50 -14.98
C PRO A 67 -12.27 0.43 -13.73
N TYR A 68 -11.57 1.51 -13.39
CA TYR A 68 -10.67 1.59 -12.23
C TYR A 68 -11.44 1.30 -10.93
N THR A 69 -11.47 0.05 -10.51
CA THR A 69 -11.96 -0.36 -9.18
C THR A 69 -10.76 -0.67 -8.31
N LEU A 70 -10.39 0.23 -7.40
CA LEU A 70 -9.27 0.03 -6.48
C LEU A 70 -9.34 -1.37 -5.83
N ASP A 71 -8.38 -2.23 -6.15
CA ASP A 71 -8.28 -3.56 -5.58
C ASP A 71 -7.30 -3.50 -4.41
N MET A 72 -7.85 -3.66 -3.20
CA MET A 72 -7.14 -3.46 -1.94
C MET A 72 -6.41 -4.72 -1.46
N LYS A 73 -6.28 -5.73 -2.31
CA LYS A 73 -5.46 -6.91 -2.02
C LYS A 73 -3.99 -6.56 -2.18
N LEU A 74 -3.22 -6.76 -1.11
CA LEU A 74 -1.78 -6.62 -1.09
C LEU A 74 -1.11 -7.72 -1.92
N ASP A 75 -0.28 -7.28 -2.86
CA ASP A 75 0.62 -8.11 -3.64
C ASP A 75 2.02 -7.50 -3.50
N ILE A 76 2.74 -7.92 -2.46
CA ILE A 76 4.07 -7.37 -2.16
C ILE A 76 5.06 -7.89 -3.21
N TYR A 77 5.81 -6.98 -3.82
CA TYR A 77 6.95 -7.32 -4.67
C TYR A 77 8.18 -7.29 -3.77
N GLU A 78 8.80 -8.43 -3.54
CA GLU A 78 10.17 -8.47 -3.03
C GLU A 78 11.07 -7.99 -4.18
N GLU A 79 11.77 -6.86 -3.99
CA GLU A 79 12.90 -6.58 -4.88
C GLU A 79 13.97 -7.61 -4.57
N GLU A 80 14.23 -8.53 -5.50
CA GLU A 80 15.42 -9.37 -5.43
C GLU A 80 16.62 -8.43 -5.36
N ASP A 81 17.28 -8.40 -4.21
CA ASP A 81 18.58 -7.75 -4.00
C ASP A 81 19.59 -8.42 -4.95
N ASN A 82 19.66 -7.91 -6.17
CA ASN A 82 20.66 -8.32 -7.16
C ASN A 82 21.99 -7.72 -6.74
N GLY A 83 22.67 -8.42 -5.84
CA GLY A 83 23.98 -8.07 -5.28
C GLY A 83 25.13 -7.92 -6.26
#